data_AF-A0A7X0D9E7-F1
#
_entry.id   AF-A0A7X0D9E7-F1
#
_cell.length_a   1.000
_cell.length_b   1.000
_cell.length_c   1.000
_cell.angle_alpha   90.00
_cell.angle_beta   90.00
_cell.angle_gamma   90.00
#
_symmetry.space_group_name_H-M   'P 1'
#
loop_
_entity.id
_entity.type
_entity.pdbx_description
1 polymer ?
#
loop_
_entity_poly.entity_id
_entity_poly.type
_entity_poly.pdbx_seq_one_letter_code
_entity_poly.pdbx_strand_id
1 'polypeptide(L)' 'MIYLCLVVLPLMSGLWFFNFALLLKKLHQGRDIHNETVLGTVFTVIFVFFFMFAWLGLT' A
#
# COMPACT_ATOMS: atom_id res chain seq x y z
N MET A 1 -8.18 -3.34 -19.45
CA MET A 1 -7.94 -2.35 -18.36
C MET A 1 -8.48 -2.85 -17.03
N ILE A 2 -9.75 -3.25 -16.93
CA ILE A 2 -10.37 -3.70 -15.67
C ILE A 2 -9.75 -4.97 -15.07
N TYR A 3 -9.33 -5.94 -15.90
CA TYR A 3 -8.68 -7.18 -15.44
C TYR A 3 -7.30 -6.92 -14.82
N LEU A 4 -6.54 -5.94 -15.34
CA LEU A 4 -5.30 -5.50 -14.71
C LEU A 4 -5.57 -4.84 -13.37
N CYS A 5 -6.61 -4.01 -13.27
CA CYS A 5 -7.04 -3.44 -11.98
C CYS A 5 -7.42 -4.54 -10.98
N LEU A 6 -8.21 -5.53 -11.39
CA LEU A 6 -8.65 -6.65 -10.55
C LEU A 6 -7.52 -7.52 -10.01
N VAL A 7 -6.34 -7.52 -10.63
CA VAL A 7 -5.16 -8.27 -10.16
C VAL A 7 -4.18 -7.36 -9.42
N VAL A 8 -3.90 -6.17 -9.97
CA VAL A 8 -2.91 -5.24 -9.42
C VAL A 8 -3.39 -4.58 -8.13
N LEU A 9 -4.68 -4.20 -8.02
CA LEU A 9 -5.24 -3.61 -6.80
C LEU A 9 -5.16 -4.56 -5.59
N PRO A 10 -5.60 -5.82 -5.67
CA PRO A 10 -5.50 -6.72 -4.52
C PRO A 10 -4.06 -7.10 -4.16
N LEU A 11 -3.16 -7.19 -5.14
CA LEU A 11 -1.74 -7.41 -4.85
C LEU A 11 -1.13 -6.19 -4.12
N MET A 12 -1.44 -4.98 -4.59
CA MET A 12 -0.95 -3.75 -3.95
C MET A 12 -1.58 -3.50 -2.58
N SER A 13 -2.86 -3.81 -2.38
CA SER A 13 -3.50 -3.72 -1.07
C SER A 13 -2.91 -4.72 -0.08
N GLY A 14 -2.60 -5.94 -0.53
CA GLY A 14 -1.90 -6.95 0.28
C GLY A 14 -0.50 -6.49 0.71
N LEU A 15 0.28 -5.94 -0.21
CA LEU A 15 1.61 -5.36 0.08
C LEU A 15 1.54 -4.18 1.05
N TRP A 16 0.58 -3.27 0.84
CA TRP A 16 0.35 -2.13 1.73
C TRP A 16 -0.02 -2.59 3.15
N PHE A 17 -0.96 -3.52 3.27
CA PHE A 17 -1.40 -4.05 4.55
C PHE A 17 -0.30 -4.85 5.27
N PHE A 18 0.50 -5.62 4.52
CA PHE A 18 1.64 -6.33 5.07
C PHE A 18 2.68 -5.36 5.66
N ASN A 19 2.99 -4.28 4.94
CA ASN A 19 3.92 -3.27 5.44
C ASN A 19 3.37 -2.55 6.69
N PHE A 20 2.06 -2.29 6.73
CA PHE A 20 1.38 -1.74 7.91
C PHE A 20 1.43 -2.70 9.11
N ALA A 21 1.19 -3.99 8.90
CA ALA A 21 1.28 -5.01 9.94
C ALA A 21 2.72 -5.15 10.48
N LEU A 22 3.73 -5.01 9.62
CA LEU A 22 5.14 -5.01 10.02
C LEU A 22 5.48 -3.80 10.89
N LEU A 23 4.99 -2.62 10.50
CA LEU A 23 5.13 -1.38 11.26
C LEU A 23 4.51 -1.52 12.66
N LEU A 24 3.28 -2.04 12.75
CA LEU A 24 2.61 -2.35 14.01
C LEU A 24 3.43 -3.31 14.89
N LYS A 25 4.00 -4.36 14.27
CA LYS A 25 4.83 -5.34 14.97
C LYS A 25 6.13 -4.72 15.50
N LYS A 26 6.79 -3.84 14.72
CA LYS A 26 8.01 -3.14 15.15
C LYS A 26 7.73 -2.08 16.21
N LEU A 27 6.60 -1.37 16.09
CA LEU A 27 6.11 -0.42 17.08
C LEU A 27 5.88 -1.12 18.43
N HIS A 28 5.22 -2.28 18.41
CA HIS A 28 5.02 -3.10 19.61
C HIS A 28 6.33 -3.64 20.21
N GLN A 29 7.36 -3.87 19.39
CA GLN A 29 8.68 -4.30 19.86
C GLN A 29 9.60 -3.16 20.30
N GLY A 30 9.14 -1.89 20.26
CA GLY A 30 9.96 -0.74 20.62
C GLY A 30 11.18 -0.53 19.72
N ARG A 31 11.16 -1.10 18.51
CA ARG A 31 12.24 -0.94 17.52
C ARG A 31 12.03 0.31 16.69
N ASP A 32 13.12 0.80 16.11
CA ASP A 32 13.09 1.95 15.20
C ASP A 32 12.13 1.69 14.02
N ILE A 33 11.11 2.54 13.94
CA ILE A 33 10.00 2.48 12.98
C ILE A 33 10.20 3.44 11.80
N HIS A 34 11.28 4.24 11.77
CA HIS A 34 11.45 5.31 10.79
C HIS A 34 11.38 4.78 9.35
N ASN A 35 12.07 3.68 9.08
CA ASN A 35 12.13 3.08 7.75
C ASN A 35 10.77 2.52 7.29
N GLU A 36 9.99 1.96 8.22
CA GLU A 36 8.69 1.34 7.90
C GLU A 36 7.61 2.38 7.72
N THR A 37 7.68 3.48 8.48
CA THR A 37 6.82 4.64 8.30
C THR A 37 7.05 5.26 6.92
N VAL A 38 8.31 5.46 6.50
CA VAL A 38 8.63 6.01 5.17
C VAL A 38 8.15 5.07 4.06
N LEU A 39 8.42 3.77 4.16
CA LEU A 39 7.90 2.76 3.23
C LEU A 39 6.37 2.75 3.21
N GLY A 40 5.72 2.84 4.38
CA GLY A 40 4.27 2.89 4.52
C GLY A 40 3.68 4.10 3.81
N THR A 41 4.25 5.29 4.00
CA THR A 41 3.84 6.51 3.31
C THR A 41 3.97 6.35 1.79
N VAL A 42 5.12 5.85 1.30
CA VAL A 42 5.34 5.62 -0.14
C VAL A 42 4.32 4.65 -0.71
N PHE A 43 4.08 3.52 -0.05
CA PHE A 43 3.06 2.55 -0.47
C PHE A 43 1.65 3.14 -0.46
N THR A 44 1.33 4.01 0.49
CA THR A 44 0.01 4.66 0.58
C THR A 44 -0.19 5.64 -0.57
N VAL A 45 0.82 6.45 -0.89
CA VAL A 45 0.79 7.38 -2.02
C VAL A 45 0.62 6.61 -3.32
N ILE A 46 1.40 5.55 -3.54
CA ILE A 46 1.28 4.68 -4.73
C ILE A 46 -0.12 4.09 -4.82
N PHE A 47 -0.68 3.59 -3.72
CA PHE A 47 -2.03 3.03 -3.69
C PHE A 47 -3.10 4.04 -4.10
N VAL A 48 -3.05 5.28 -3.57
CA VAL A 48 -3.99 6.35 -3.94
C VAL A 48 -3.86 6.73 -5.42
N PHE A 49 -2.65 6.83 -5.95
CA PHE A 49 -2.44 7.10 -7.38
C PHE A 49 -3.00 5.99 -8.27
N PHE A 50 -2.76 4.72 -7.93
CA PHE A 50 -3.34 3.58 -8.65
C PHE A 50 -4.86 3.60 -8.60
N PHE A 51 -5.45 3.97 -7.47
CA PHE A 51 -6.90 4.09 -7.32
C PHE A 51 -7.48 5.20 -8.20
N MET A 52 -6.84 6.37 -8.24
CA MET A 52 -7.23 7.47 -9.13
C MET A 52 -7.13 7.09 -10.61
N PHE A 53 -6.05 6.43 -11.02
CA PHE A 53 -5.89 5.95 -12.40
C PHE A 53 -6.92 4.88 -12.77
N ALA A 54 -7.19 3.95 -11.86
CA ALA A 54 -8.22 2.94 -12.06
C ALA A 54 -9.60 3.59 -12.22
N TRP A 55 -9.92 4.61 -11.43
CA TRP A 55 -11.17 5.36 -11.55
C TRP A 55 -11.30 6.10 -12.89
N LEU A 56 -10.26 6.84 -13.29
CA LEU A 56 -10.23 7.57 -14.56
C LEU A 56 -10.26 6.64 -15.78
N GLY A 57 -9.60 5.48 -15.70
CA GLY A 57 -9.59 4.49 -16.79
C GLY A 57 -10.84 3.62 -16.88
N LEU A 58 -11.75 3.73 -15.91
CA LEU A 58 -13.03 3.02 -15.85
C LEU A 58 -14.21 3.94 -16.23
N THR A 59 -13.98 5.25 -16.22
CA THR A 59 -14.91 6.30 -16.69
C THR A 59 -14.74 6.51 -18.19
#